data_AF-A0A9W8P6K4-F1
#
_entry.id   AF-A0A9W8P6K4-F1
#
_cell.length_a   1.000
_cell.length_b   1.000
_cell.length_c   1.000
_cell.angle_alpha   90.00
_cell.angle_beta   90.00
_cell.angle_gamma   90.00
#
_symmetry.space_group_name_H-M   'P 1'
#
loop_
_entity.id
_entity.type
_entity.pdbx_description
1 polymer ?
#
loop_
_entity_poly.entity_id
_entity_poly.type
_entity_poly.pdbx_seq_one_letter_code
_entity_poly.pdbx_strand_id
1 'polypeptide(L)'
;GLGFASLEILIPIVEATIGAKWKRDGPTAEILTKVDADIVQAIQSCKEELLSDRVKERGAARQIVNRLQRGVEDSTQEGASVLEKAADSIRHWKFQNVHLCP
;
A
#
# COMPACT_ATOMS: atom_id res chain seq x y z
N GLY A 1 0.16 -8.93 13.21
CA GLY A 1 0.34 -7.51 13.50
C GLY A 1 -0.82 -6.80 12.85
N LEU A 2 -0.80 -5.47 12.82
CA LEU A 2 -1.89 -4.71 12.20
C LEU A 2 -1.61 -4.41 10.72
N GLY A 3 -0.51 -4.88 10.12
CA GLY A 3 -0.09 -4.48 8.78
C GLY A 3 -1.16 -4.71 7.71
N PHE A 4 -1.58 -5.97 7.53
CA PHE A 4 -2.58 -6.31 6.51
C PHE A 4 -3.96 -5.71 6.82
N ALA A 5 -4.36 -5.72 8.09
CA ALA A 5 -5.62 -5.11 8.54
C ALA A 5 -5.65 -3.59 8.29
N SER A 6 -4.51 -2.90 8.50
CA SER A 6 -4.36 -1.48 8.19
C SER A 6 -4.46 -1.23 6.69
N LEU A 7 -3.86 -2.09 5.86
CA LEU A 7 -3.98 -1.95 4.40
C LEU A 7 -5.43 -2.06 3.92
N GLU A 8 -6.24 -2.95 4.50
CA GLU A 8 -7.66 -3.06 4.14
C GLU A 8 -8.45 -1.77 4.41
N ILE A 9 -8.04 -0.98 5.41
CA ILE A 9 -8.63 0.33 5.74
C ILE A 9 -8.08 1.44 4.84
N LEU A 10 -6.80 1.40 4.50
CA LEU A 10 -6.13 2.45 3.73
C LEU A 10 -6.39 2.34 2.21
N ILE A 11 -6.57 1.12 1.68
CA ILE A 11 -6.82 0.90 0.24
C ILE A 11 -8.04 1.67 -0.28
N PRO A 12 -9.22 1.67 0.39
CA PRO A 12 -10.35 2.47 -0.04
C PRO A 12 -10.05 3.98 -0.15
N ILE A 13 -9.14 4.51 0.66
CA ILE A 13 -8.71 5.91 0.59
C ILE A 13 -7.91 6.13 -0.69
N VAL A 14 -6.97 5.22 -1.02
CA VAL A 14 -6.22 5.25 -2.28
C VAL A 14 -7.16 5.18 -3.47
N GLU A 15 -8.10 4.24 -3.47
CA GLU A 15 -9.09 4.07 -4.54
C GLU A 15 -9.94 5.34 -4.73
N ALA A 16 -10.32 6.01 -3.64
CA ALA A 16 -11.06 7.27 -3.70
C ALA A 16 -10.26 8.45 -4.28
N THR A 17 -8.93 8.34 -4.37
CA THR A 17 -8.10 9.36 -5.04
C THR A 17 -8.07 9.20 -6.56
N ILE A 18 -8.48 8.05 -7.11
CA ILE A 18 -8.42 7.80 -8.55
C ILE A 18 -9.41 8.72 -9.27
N GLY A 19 -8.92 9.52 -10.22
CA GLY A 19 -9.72 10.47 -11.02
C GLY A 19 -10.21 11.70 -10.26
N ALA A 20 -9.92 11.83 -8.97
CA ALA A 20 -10.30 13.01 -8.20
C ALA A 20 -9.33 14.17 -8.48
N LYS A 21 -9.86 15.40 -8.44
CA LYS A 21 -9.10 16.63 -8.65
C LYS A 21 -8.95 17.38 -7.35
N TRP A 22 -7.72 17.57 -6.90
CA TRP A 22 -7.40 18.39 -5.73
C TRP A 22 -6.24 19.34 -6.02
N LYS A 23 -6.16 20.40 -5.21
CA LYS A 23 -5.03 21.33 -5.26
C LYS A 23 -3.80 20.64 -4.67
N ARG A 24 -2.66 20.66 -5.38
CA ARG A 24 -1.39 20.09 -4.90
C ARG A 24 -0.88 20.72 -3.60
N ASP A 25 -1.10 22.02 -3.42
CA ASP A 25 -0.72 22.76 -2.21
C ASP A 25 -1.97 23.13 -1.40
N GLY A 26 -2.75 22.13 -1.03
CA GLY A 26 -4.00 22.29 -0.27
C GLY A 26 -4.13 21.27 0.87
N PRO A 27 -5.10 21.48 1.79
CA PRO A 27 -5.29 20.60 2.95
C PRO A 27 -5.46 19.12 2.58
N THR A 28 -6.11 18.83 1.45
CA THR A 28 -6.27 17.46 0.93
C THR A 28 -4.93 16.82 0.59
N ALA A 29 -4.02 17.54 -0.07
CA ALA A 29 -2.69 17.02 -0.40
C ALA A 29 -1.85 16.77 0.86
N GLU A 30 -1.98 17.62 1.89
CA GLU A 30 -1.33 17.41 3.18
C GLU A 30 -1.84 16.13 3.87
N ILE A 31 -3.16 15.89 3.83
CA ILE A 31 -3.76 14.66 4.37
C ILE A 31 -3.28 13.45 3.57
N LEU A 32 -3.30 13.51 2.23
CA LEU A 32 -2.85 12.41 1.38
C LEU A 32 -1.35 12.10 1.57
N THR A 33 -0.53 13.10 1.91
CA THR A 33 0.88 12.89 2.28
C THR A 33 1.03 12.10 3.58
N LYS A 34 0.13 12.31 4.55
CA LYS A 34 0.10 11.53 5.80
C LYS A 34 -0.38 10.10 5.52
N VAL A 35 -1.39 9.93 4.69
CA VAL A 35 -1.89 8.63 4.23
C VAL A 35 -0.79 7.85 3.49
N ASP A 36 0.01 8.51 2.64
CA ASP A 36 1.17 7.90 1.97
C ASP A 36 2.16 7.32 2.98
N ALA A 37 2.49 8.07 4.03
CA ALA A 37 3.37 7.61 5.10
C ALA A 37 2.77 6.42 5.88
N ASP A 38 1.47 6.46 6.18
CA ASP A 38 0.77 5.37 6.87
C ASP A 38 0.74 4.08 6.04
N ILE A 39 0.56 4.20 4.71
CA ILE A 39 0.63 3.07 3.78
C ILE A 39 2.04 2.48 3.78
N VAL A 40 3.09 3.30 3.72
CA VAL A 40 4.48 2.83 3.80
C VAL A 40 4.71 2.07 5.10
N GLN A 41 4.24 2.60 6.24
CA GLN A 41 4.35 1.91 7.54
C GLN A 41 3.60 0.58 7.54
N ALA A 42 2.38 0.55 7.02
CA ALA A 42 1.57 -0.67 6.92
C ALA A 42 2.25 -1.74 6.04
N ILE A 43 2.84 -1.35 4.91
CA ILE A 43 3.64 -2.24 4.05
C ILE A 43 4.83 -2.83 4.84
N GLN A 44 5.56 -2.02 5.61
CA GLN A 44 6.68 -2.53 6.41
C GLN A 44 6.19 -3.51 7.49
N SER A 45 5.09 -3.20 8.17
CA SER A 45 4.48 -4.12 9.13
C SER A 45 4.05 -5.44 8.48
N CYS A 46 3.49 -5.41 7.26
CA CYS A 46 3.17 -6.61 6.49
C CYS A 46 4.42 -7.46 6.18
N LYS A 47 5.53 -6.82 5.79
CA LYS A 47 6.81 -7.49 5.52
C LYS A 47 7.33 -8.20 6.78
N GLU A 48 7.31 -7.53 7.93
CA GLU A 48 7.71 -8.12 9.22
C GLU A 48 6.83 -9.30 9.63
N GLU A 49 5.52 -9.20 9.40
CA GLU A 49 4.57 -10.28 9.69
C GLU A 49 4.80 -11.50 8.82
N LEU A 50 5.11 -11.32 7.53
CA LEU A 50 5.50 -12.40 6.63
C LEU A 50 6.81 -13.05 7.07
N LEU A 51 7.82 -12.25 7.44
CA LEU A 51 9.12 -12.76 7.91
C LEU A 51 9.01 -13.54 9.22
N SER A 52 8.05 -13.17 10.07
CA SER A 52 7.81 -13.86 11.35
C SER A 52 6.86 -15.07 11.24
N ASP A 53 6.49 -15.46 10.02
CA ASP A 53 5.52 -16.52 9.72
C ASP A 53 4.17 -16.37 10.46
N ARG A 54 3.76 -15.12 10.75
CA ARG A 54 2.51 -14.82 11.46
C ARG A 54 1.30 -14.75 10.53
N VAL A 55 1.52 -14.88 9.21
CA VAL A 55 0.48 -14.78 8.19
C VAL A 55 -0.07 -16.16 7.88
N LYS A 56 -1.23 -16.47 8.46
CA LYS A 56 -1.91 -17.76 8.28
C LYS A 56 -2.46 -17.95 6.87
N GLU A 57 -2.99 -16.88 6.27
CA GLU A 57 -3.63 -16.92 4.95
C GLU A 57 -2.83 -16.11 3.93
N ARG A 58 -1.75 -16.71 3.42
CA ARG A 58 -0.88 -16.07 2.42
C ARG A 58 -1.62 -15.70 1.13
N GLY A 59 -2.70 -16.41 0.80
CA GLY A 59 -3.57 -16.10 -0.34
C GLY A 59 -4.33 -14.78 -0.16
N ALA A 60 -5.00 -14.60 0.98
CA ALA A 60 -5.69 -13.36 1.32
C ALA A 60 -4.71 -12.18 1.41
N ALA A 61 -3.56 -12.39 2.06
CA ALA A 61 -2.47 -11.42 2.11
C ALA A 61 -2.02 -10.98 0.71
N ARG A 62 -1.86 -11.93 -0.23
CA ARG A 62 -1.48 -11.61 -1.61
C ARG A 62 -2.54 -10.77 -2.33
N GLN A 63 -3.83 -11.04 -2.09
CA GLN A 63 -4.92 -10.25 -2.68
C GLN A 63 -4.88 -8.80 -2.20
N ILE A 64 -4.67 -8.58 -0.90
CA ILE A 64 -4.54 -7.22 -0.32
C ILE A 64 -3.38 -6.47 -0.98
N VAL A 65 -2.21 -7.11 -1.14
CA VAL A 65 -1.04 -6.50 -1.81
C VAL A 65 -1.32 -6.16 -3.26
N ASN A 66 -1.92 -7.10 -4.02
CA ASN A 66 -2.26 -6.86 -5.42
C ASN A 66 -3.28 -5.72 -5.57
N ARG A 67 -4.24 -5.61 -4.63
CA ARG A 67 -5.24 -4.53 -4.63
C ARG A 67 -4.60 -3.18 -4.34
N LEU A 68 -3.72 -3.10 -3.35
CA LEU A 68 -2.94 -1.90 -3.07
C LEU A 68 -2.08 -1.49 -4.28
N GLN A 69 -1.38 -2.44 -4.89
CA GLN A 69 -0.54 -2.17 -6.06
C GLN A 69 -1.35 -1.55 -7.20
N ARG A 70 -2.50 -2.14 -7.53
CA ARG A 70 -3.40 -1.59 -8.56
C ARG A 70 -3.91 -0.20 -8.20
N GLY A 71 -4.40 0.00 -6.98
CA GLY A 71 -4.93 1.30 -6.56
C GLY A 71 -3.88 2.41 -6.64
N VAL A 72 -2.64 2.12 -6.24
CA VAL A 72 -1.54 3.08 -6.33
C VAL A 72 -1.14 3.34 -7.79
N GLU A 73 -1.05 2.31 -8.63
CA GLU A 73 -0.75 2.45 -10.07
C GLU A 73 -1.83 3.30 -10.77
N ASP A 74 -3.11 3.00 -10.55
CA ASP A 74 -4.24 3.73 -11.12
C ASP A 74 -4.27 5.20 -10.65
N SER A 75 -3.90 5.47 -9.39
CA SER A 75 -3.82 6.84 -8.86
C SER A 75 -2.72 7.70 -9.52
N THR A 76 -1.67 7.05 -10.08
CA THR A 76 -0.54 7.74 -10.69
C THR A 76 -0.76 8.08 -12.17
N GLN A 77 -1.73 7.44 -12.83
CA GLN A 77 -1.91 7.56 -14.28
C GLN A 77 -2.53 8.90 -14.71
N GLU A 78 -3.11 9.67 -13.77
CA GLU A 78 -3.80 10.94 -14.06
C GLU A 78 -3.02 12.21 -13.63
N GLY A 79 -1.79 12.10 -13.14
CA GLY A 79 -0.99 13.26 -12.74
C GLY A 79 0.12 12.94 -11.74
N ALA A 80 0.66 13.96 -11.05
CA ALA A 80 1.61 13.70 -9.95
C ALA A 80 0.85 13.05 -8.80
N SER A 81 1.29 11.84 -8.44
CA SER A 81 0.73 11.11 -7.34
C SER A 81 1.16 11.73 -6.02
N VAL A 82 0.25 11.83 -5.05
CA VAL A 82 0.62 12.18 -3.67
C VAL A 82 1.10 10.93 -2.92
N LEU A 83 1.00 9.75 -3.55
CA LEU A 83 1.31 8.42 -3.00
C LEU A 83 2.63 7.85 -3.56
N GLU A 84 3.61 8.71 -3.84
CA GLU A 84 4.88 8.32 -4.45
C GLU A 84 5.65 7.31 -3.58
N LYS A 85 5.66 7.49 -2.24
CA LYS A 85 6.42 6.60 -1.37
C LYS A 85 5.75 5.23 -1.24
N ALA A 86 4.42 5.19 -1.18
CA ALA A 86 3.66 3.95 -1.25
C ALA A 86 3.93 3.22 -2.55
N ALA A 87 3.93 3.93 -3.69
CA ALA A 87 4.25 3.38 -5.01
C ALA A 87 5.65 2.76 -5.06
N ASP A 88 6.65 3.46 -4.53
CA ASP A 88 8.01 2.93 -4.48
C ASP A 88 8.12 1.74 -3.52
N SER A 89 7.50 1.82 -2.34
CA SER A 89 7.56 0.76 -1.33
C SER A 89 6.91 -0.55 -1.80
N ILE A 90 5.79 -0.46 -2.53
CA ILE A 90 5.06 -1.60 -3.08
C ILE A 90 5.77 -2.20 -4.31
N ARG A 91 6.32 -1.37 -5.21
CA ARG A 91 7.08 -1.83 -6.39
C ARG A 91 8.30 -2.68 -6.02
N HIS A 92 8.97 -2.34 -4.93
CA HIS A 92 10.13 -3.10 -4.44
C HIS A 92 9.75 -4.30 -3.57
N TRP A 93 8.46 -4.53 -3.29
CA TRP A 93 8.04 -5.65 -2.46
C TRP A 93 8.02 -6.97 -3.25
N LYS A 94 9.08 -7.77 -3.08
CA LYS A 94 9.14 -9.16 -3.56
C LYS A 94 8.36 -10.09 -2.63
N PHE A 95 7.04 -10.18 -2.81
CA PHE A 95 6.16 -11.02 -2.00
C PHE A 95 6.54 -12.54 -2.02
N GLN A 96 7.36 -12.99 -2.98
CA GLN A 96 7.63 -14.42 -3.24
C GLN A 96 9.01 -14.98 -2.86
N ASN A 97 9.93 -14.22 -2.25
CA ASN A 97 11.23 -14.81 -1.87
C ASN A 97 11.26 -15.49 -0.49
N VAL A 98 10.14 -16.10 -0.09
CA VAL A 98 10.13 -17.11 0.98
C VAL A 98 9.75 -18.45 0.35
N HIS A 99 10.57 -18.91 -0.59
CA HIS A 99 10.63 -20.32 -0.90
C HIS A 99 11.23 -21.02 0.32
N LEU A 100 10.36 -21.74 1.03
CA LEU A 100 10.60 -23.06 1.61
C LEU A 100 12.09 -23.45 1.68
N CYS A 101 12.67 -23.45 2.88
CA CYS A 101 13.83 -24.30 3.12
C CYS A 101 13.47 -25.75 2.71
N PRO A 102 14.37 -26.48 2.03
CA PRO A 102 14.15 -27.86 1.61
C PRO A 102 13.86 -28.80 2.78
#